data_AF-A0A1Q3T1I9-F1
#
_entry.id   AF-A0A1Q3T1I9-F1
#
_cell.length_a   1.000
_cell.length_b   1.000
_cell.length_c   1.000
_cell.angle_alpha   90.00
_cell.angle_beta   90.00
_cell.angle_gamma   90.00
#
_symmetry.space_group_name_H-M   'P 1'
#
loop_
_entity.id
_entity.type
_entity.pdbx_description
1 polymer ?
#
loop_
_entity_poly.entity_id
_entity_poly.type
_entity_poly.pdbx_seq_one_letter_code
_entity_poly.pdbx_strand_id
1 'polypeptide(L)'
;MYFFTFALINVVGDLYLNISNLYMALMMVFPMGIIMIAIMWRMFPNKPLNIGLIVAFALLTVGAFFMGRAATFVGNQQFLDSMIPHHSRAILLCEQSNITDLEIKDLCGEIVESQQQEIDQMKDILQRLGN
;
A
#
# COMPACT_ATOMS: atom_id res chain seq x y z
N MET A 1 3.26 9.24 -4.78
CA MET A 1 3.49 7.96 -4.08
C MET A 1 2.24 7.10 -3.99
N TYR A 2 1.07 7.63 -3.61
CA TYR A 2 -0.14 6.81 -3.45
C TYR A 2 -0.47 5.92 -4.66
N PHE A 3 -0.59 6.48 -5.88
CA PHE A 3 -0.89 5.67 -7.07
C PHE A 3 0.19 4.64 -7.42
N PHE A 4 1.45 4.84 -7.01
CA PHE A 4 2.51 3.86 -7.22
C PHE A 4 2.34 2.60 -6.38
N THR A 5 1.54 2.64 -5.31
CA THR A 5 1.19 1.43 -4.54
C THR A 5 0.39 0.41 -5.38
N PHE A 6 -0.22 0.86 -6.49
CA PHE A 6 -0.97 0.03 -7.43
C PHE A 6 -0.16 -0.37 -8.67
N ALA A 7 1.10 0.04 -8.80
CA ALA A 7 1.91 -0.23 -10.00
C ALA A 7 2.15 -1.73 -10.26
N LEU A 8 1.91 -2.58 -9.26
CA LEU A 8 2.15 -4.02 -9.30
C LEU A 8 0.86 -4.85 -9.17
N ILE A 9 -0.32 -4.26 -9.36
CA ILE A 9 -1.55 -5.09 -9.48
C ILE A 9 -1.49 -5.90 -10.78
N ASN A 10 -2.07 -7.10 -10.81
CA ASN A 10 -2.04 -7.96 -11.99
C ASN A 10 -2.90 -7.38 -13.12
N VAL A 11 -4.09 -6.87 -12.78
CA VAL A 11 -5.03 -6.28 -13.73
C VAL A 11 -5.58 -4.94 -13.24
N VAL A 12 -5.88 -4.04 -14.17
CA VAL A 12 -6.40 -2.68 -13.85
C VAL A 12 -7.76 -2.73 -13.15
N GLY A 13 -8.55 -3.78 -13.38
CA GLY A 13 -9.85 -3.99 -12.73
C GLY A 13 -9.76 -4.23 -11.22
N ASP A 14 -8.56 -4.46 -10.67
CA ASP A 14 -8.31 -4.64 -9.25
C ASP A 14 -7.83 -3.35 -8.56
N LEU A 15 -7.92 -2.21 -9.25
CA LEU A 15 -7.56 -0.90 -8.70
C LEU A 15 -8.69 -0.36 -7.83
N TYR A 16 -8.59 -0.58 -6.52
CA TYR A 16 -9.50 -0.05 -5.51
C TYR A 16 -8.77 0.96 -4.60
N LEU A 17 -9.27 2.19 -4.56
CA LEU A 17 -8.71 3.23 -3.70
C LEU A 17 -9.05 2.90 -2.23
N ASN A 18 -8.02 2.82 -1.40
CA ASN A 18 -8.16 2.45 0.00
C ASN A 18 -7.25 3.27 0.91
N ILE A 19 -7.65 3.35 2.18
CA ILE A 19 -6.96 4.10 3.23
C ILE A 19 -5.67 3.41 3.69
N SER A 20 -5.60 2.08 3.61
CA SER A 20 -4.39 1.32 3.96
C SER A 20 -3.18 1.72 3.10
N ASN A 21 -3.38 1.86 1.79
CA ASN A 21 -2.38 2.39 0.86
C ASN A 21 -2.04 3.85 1.13
N LEU A 22 -2.98 4.64 1.68
CA LEU A 22 -2.73 6.03 2.06
C LEU A 22 -1.78 6.06 3.26
N TYR A 23 -2.03 5.27 4.30
CA TYR A 23 -1.11 5.14 5.41
C TYR A 23 0.29 4.75 4.96
N MET A 24 0.42 3.75 4.07
CA MET A 24 1.72 3.37 3.49
C MET A 24 2.38 4.52 2.72
N ALA A 25 1.63 5.23 1.88
CA ALA A 25 2.16 6.34 1.10
C ALA A 25 2.68 7.48 2.00
N LEU A 26 1.94 7.81 3.07
CA LEU A 26 2.36 8.83 4.03
C LEU A 26 3.62 8.41 4.80
N MET A 27 3.70 7.14 5.21
CA MET A 27 4.88 6.56 5.85
C MET A 27 6.13 6.53 4.96
N MET A 28 5.98 6.61 3.63
CA MET A 28 7.11 6.73 2.70
C MET A 28 7.48 8.20 2.44
N VAL A 29 6.49 9.06 2.22
CA VAL A 29 6.72 10.46 1.79
C VAL A 29 7.27 11.33 2.93
N PHE A 30 6.73 11.23 4.13
CA PHE A 30 7.12 12.14 5.22
C PHE A 30 8.55 11.88 5.73
N PRO A 31 9.01 10.63 5.92
CA PRO A 31 10.42 10.36 6.22
C PRO A 31 11.36 10.83 5.12
N MET A 32 10.99 10.65 3.85
CA MET A 32 11.77 11.16 2.73
C MET A 32 11.89 12.70 2.80
N GLY A 33 10.81 13.41 3.12
CA GLY A 33 10.84 14.85 3.33
C GLY A 33 11.81 15.28 4.42
N ILE A 34 11.87 14.55 5.54
CA ILE A 34 12.84 14.80 6.62
C ILE A 34 14.27 14.60 6.10
N ILE A 35 14.53 13.48 5.42
CA ILE A 35 15.85 13.16 4.86
C ILE A 35 16.30 14.24 3.88
N MET A 36 15.42 14.70 2.98
CA MET A 36 15.71 15.76 2.02
C MET A 36 16.12 17.06 2.70
N ILE A 37 15.36 17.50 3.72
CA ILE A 37 15.67 18.73 4.46
C ILE A 37 16.99 18.57 5.23
N ALA A 38 17.23 17.41 5.85
CA ALA A 38 18.44 17.14 6.62
C ALA A 38 19.71 17.12 5.75
N ILE A 39 19.66 16.49 4.57
CA ILE A 39 20.79 16.40 3.65
C ILE A 39 21.03 17.73 2.95
N MET A 40 19.96 18.37 2.46
CA MET A 40 20.05 19.63 1.69
C MET A 40 19.94 20.85 2.61
N TRP A 41 20.37 20.74 3.86
CA TRP A 41 20.17 21.76 4.89
C TRP A 41 20.64 23.17 4.47
N ARG A 42 21.76 23.25 3.73
CA ARG A 42 22.32 24.52 3.26
C ARG A 42 21.49 25.19 2.15
N MET A 43 20.68 24.44 1.42
CA MET A 43 19.81 24.95 0.35
C MET A 43 18.53 25.59 0.91
N PHE A 44 18.14 25.24 2.12
CA PHE A 44 16.94 25.76 2.77
C PHE A 44 17.30 26.84 3.82
N PRO A 45 17.31 28.13 3.47
CA PRO A 45 17.84 29.19 4.33
C PRO A 45 17.01 29.47 5.60
N ASN A 46 15.70 29.20 5.56
CA ASN A 46 14.77 29.47 6.66
C ASN A 46 14.82 28.38 7.73
N LYS A 47 15.82 28.45 8.62
CA LYS A 47 16.02 27.49 9.73
C LYS A 47 14.76 27.19 10.57
N PRO A 48 13.98 28.19 11.05
CA PRO A 48 12.80 27.88 11.89
C PRO A 48 11.73 27.13 11.11
N LEU A 49 11.54 27.45 9.82
CA LEU A 49 10.60 26.74 8.94
C LEU A 49 11.06 25.30 8.71
N ASN A 50 12.35 25.08 8.44
CA ASN A 50 12.89 23.73 8.23
C ASN A 50 12.70 22.83 9.45
N ILE A 51 12.98 23.37 10.65
CA ILE A 51 12.77 22.65 11.91
C ILE A 51 11.28 22.36 12.10
N GLY A 52 10.41 23.34 11.85
CA GLY A 52 8.95 23.15 11.91
C GLY A 52 8.47 22.06 10.97
N LEU A 53 8.97 22.02 9.72
CA LEU A 53 8.64 20.99 8.73
C LEU A 53 9.13 19.61 9.15
N ILE A 54 10.36 19.50 9.68
CA ILE A 54 10.89 18.22 10.18
C ILE A 54 10.02 17.70 11.31
N VAL A 55 9.68 18.53 12.29
CA VAL A 55 8.82 18.14 13.41
C VAL A 55 7.43 17.73 12.91
N ALA A 56 6.83 18.52 12.01
CA ALA A 56 5.52 18.19 11.44
C ALA A 56 5.54 16.85 10.69
N PHE A 57 6.52 16.62 9.83
CA PHE A 57 6.68 15.35 9.11
C PHE A 57 6.95 14.17 10.04
N ALA A 58 7.71 14.37 11.13
CA ALA A 58 7.96 13.32 12.11
C ALA A 58 6.65 12.93 12.83
N LEU A 59 5.88 13.92 13.28
CA LEU A 59 4.57 13.68 13.90
C LEU A 59 3.59 12.99 12.94
N LEU A 60 3.54 13.42 11.68
CA LEU A 60 2.69 12.81 10.65
C LEU A 60 3.11 11.37 10.34
N THR A 61 4.42 11.09 10.32
CA THR A 61 4.94 9.72 10.14
C THR A 61 4.48 8.82 11.29
N VAL A 62 4.71 9.26 12.53
CA VAL A 62 4.32 8.50 13.74
C VAL A 62 2.81 8.30 13.78
N GLY A 63 2.02 9.35 13.50
CA GLY A 63 0.57 9.26 13.44
C GLY A 63 0.09 8.28 12.38
N ALA A 64 0.61 8.36 11.15
CA ALA A 64 0.27 7.43 10.07
C ALA A 64 0.66 5.98 10.40
N PHE A 65 1.82 5.78 11.05
CA PHE A 65 2.26 4.46 11.51
C PHE A 65 1.28 3.84 12.50
N PHE A 66 0.93 4.55 13.58
CA PHE A 66 0.01 4.02 14.58
C PHE A 66 -1.41 3.84 14.03
N MET A 67 -1.90 4.77 13.22
CA MET A 67 -3.22 4.62 12.57
C MET A 67 -3.26 3.42 11.63
N GLY A 68 -2.24 3.23 10.80
CA GLY A 68 -2.12 2.08 9.91
C GLY A 68 -2.03 0.76 10.68
N ARG A 69 -1.25 0.72 11.77
CA ARG A 69 -1.14 -0.46 12.65
C ARG A 69 -2.45 -0.79 13.37
N ALA A 70 -3.22 0.23 13.74
CA ALA A 70 -4.53 0.07 14.37
C ALA A 70 -5.66 -0.14 13.35
N ALA A 71 -5.36 -0.15 12.04
CA ALA A 71 -6.36 -0.20 10.97
C ALA A 71 -7.48 0.86 11.17
N THR A 72 -7.10 2.07 11.61
CA THR A 72 -8.07 3.12 11.90
C THR A 72 -8.85 3.47 10.64
N PHE A 73 -10.18 3.61 10.75
CA PHE A 73 -11.10 3.84 9.62
C PHE A 73 -11.11 2.74 8.54
N VAL A 74 -10.54 1.56 8.79
CA VAL A 74 -10.65 0.40 7.91
C VAL A 74 -11.88 -0.42 8.31
N GLY A 75 -13.05 -0.04 7.78
CA GLY A 75 -14.29 -0.82 7.89
C GLY A 75 -14.41 -1.89 6.79
N ASN A 76 -15.57 -2.57 6.70
CA ASN A 76 -15.81 -3.65 5.74
C ASN A 76 -15.43 -3.29 4.29
N GLN A 77 -15.93 -2.16 3.78
CA GLN A 77 -15.62 -1.69 2.42
C GLN A 77 -14.12 -1.48 2.23
N GLN A 78 -13.48 -0.73 3.14
CA GLN A 78 -12.06 -0.39 3.04
C GLN A 78 -11.15 -1.59 3.23
N PHE A 79 -11.58 -2.60 3.99
CA PHE A 79 -10.92 -3.89 4.06
C PHE A 79 -10.87 -4.53 2.66
N LEU A 80 -12.02 -4.69 2.02
CA LEU A 80 -12.13 -5.29 0.68
C LEU A 80 -11.38 -4.47 -0.38
N ASP A 81 -11.56 -3.15 -0.39
CA ASP A 81 -10.86 -2.22 -1.29
C ASP A 81 -9.33 -2.28 -1.12
N SER A 82 -8.83 -2.67 0.06
CA SER A 82 -7.39 -2.84 0.30
C SER A 82 -6.88 -4.25 -0.01
N MET A 83 -7.71 -5.27 0.21
CA MET A 83 -7.32 -6.66 0.03
C MET A 83 -7.35 -7.08 -1.43
N ILE A 84 -8.30 -6.62 -2.25
CA ILE A 84 -8.33 -6.93 -3.70
C ILE A 84 -7.00 -6.58 -4.38
N PRO A 85 -6.50 -5.31 -4.33
CA PRO A 85 -5.21 -4.98 -4.93
C PRO A 85 -4.03 -5.68 -4.26
N HIS A 86 -4.13 -6.04 -2.96
CA HIS A 86 -3.09 -6.82 -2.28
C HIS A 86 -2.96 -8.24 -2.87
N HIS A 87 -4.09 -8.93 -3.05
CA HIS A 87 -4.13 -10.28 -3.61
C HIS A 87 -3.70 -10.26 -5.09
N SER A 88 -4.16 -9.26 -5.84
CA SER A 88 -3.76 -9.06 -7.24
C SER A 88 -2.23 -8.94 -7.41
N ARG A 89 -1.54 -8.29 -6.46
CA ARG A 89 -0.06 -8.22 -6.48
C ARG A 89 0.61 -9.57 -6.26
N ALA A 90 0.03 -10.45 -5.43
CA ALA A 90 0.56 -11.79 -5.21
C ALA A 90 0.48 -12.63 -6.49
N ILE A 91 -0.65 -12.54 -7.20
CA ILE A 91 -0.84 -13.19 -8.51
C ILE A 91 0.22 -12.70 -9.51
N LEU A 92 0.38 -11.38 -9.67
CA LEU A 92 1.39 -10.82 -10.58
C LEU A 92 2.79 -11.40 -10.29
N LEU A 93 3.19 -11.45 -9.01
CA LEU A 93 4.51 -11.95 -8.65
C LEU A 93 4.67 -13.44 -8.95
N CYS A 94 3.63 -14.26 -8.73
CA CYS A 94 3.67 -15.68 -9.09
C CYS A 94 3.78 -15.89 -10.61
N GLU A 95 3.04 -15.10 -11.39
CA GLU A 95 3.01 -15.23 -12.86
C GLU A 95 4.27 -14.70 -13.54
N GLN A 96 4.88 -13.63 -13.02
CA GLN A 96 5.99 -12.93 -13.68
C GLN A 96 7.38 -13.33 -13.16
N SER A 97 7.46 -13.98 -11.99
CA SER A 97 8.75 -14.37 -11.42
C SER A 97 9.34 -15.57 -12.17
N ASN A 98 10.65 -15.52 -12.45
CA ASN A 98 11.37 -16.64 -13.06
C ASN A 98 11.71 -17.72 -12.01
N ILE A 99 10.67 -18.36 -11.48
CA ILE A 99 10.78 -19.40 -10.45
C ILE A 99 11.20 -20.72 -11.13
N THR A 100 12.27 -21.34 -10.65
CA THR A 100 12.81 -22.58 -11.21
C THR A 100 12.62 -23.79 -10.30
N ASP A 101 12.51 -23.56 -8.99
CA ASP A 101 12.29 -24.62 -8.00
C ASP A 101 10.87 -25.21 -8.13
N LEU A 102 10.75 -26.54 -8.07
CA LEU A 102 9.48 -27.23 -8.29
C LEU A 102 8.48 -27.01 -7.15
N GLU A 103 8.95 -27.05 -5.91
CA GLU A 103 8.08 -26.84 -4.74
C GLU A 103 7.50 -25.42 -4.75
N ILE A 104 8.32 -24.43 -5.13
CA ILE A 104 7.86 -23.04 -5.24
C ILE A 104 6.89 -22.87 -6.41
N LYS A 105 7.08 -23.58 -7.54
CA LYS A 105 6.12 -23.52 -8.66
C LYS A 105 4.75 -24.07 -8.28
N ASP A 106 4.72 -25.20 -7.59
CA ASP A 106 3.47 -25.81 -7.12
C ASP A 106 2.78 -24.86 -6.13
N LEU A 107 3.53 -24.29 -5.18
CA LEU A 107 3.02 -23.27 -4.26
C LEU A 107 2.48 -22.03 -5.00
N CYS A 108 3.16 -21.55 -6.04
CA CYS A 108 2.67 -20.43 -6.84
C CYS A 108 1.36 -20.75 -7.57
N GLY A 109 1.18 -21.98 -8.04
CA GLY A 109 -0.09 -22.44 -8.61
C GLY A 109 -1.23 -22.34 -7.60
N GLU A 110 -1.01 -22.84 -6.37
CA GLU A 110 -1.98 -22.76 -5.28
C GLU A 110 -2.29 -21.31 -4.86
N ILE A 111 -1.26 -20.45 -4.81
CA ILE A 111 -1.43 -19.01 -4.50
C ILE A 111 -2.28 -18.35 -5.58
N VAL A 112 -2.01 -18.56 -6.87
CA VAL A 112 -2.77 -17.92 -7.94
C VAL A 112 -4.24 -18.34 -7.89
N GLU A 113 -4.52 -19.65 -7.74
CA GLU A 113 -5.88 -20.15 -7.69
C GLU A 113 -6.66 -19.58 -6.48
N SER A 114 -6.08 -19.68 -5.28
CA SER A 114 -6.74 -19.22 -4.05
C SER A 114 -6.95 -17.70 -4.03
N GLN A 115 -5.93 -16.93 -4.40
CA GLN A 115 -6.00 -15.46 -4.38
C GLN A 115 -7.01 -14.95 -5.42
N GLN A 116 -7.14 -15.61 -6.58
CA GLN A 116 -8.14 -15.24 -7.58
C GLN A 116 -9.56 -15.51 -7.08
N GLN A 117 -9.81 -16.68 -6.46
CA GLN A 117 -11.10 -17.00 -5.85
C GLN A 117 -11.47 -15.99 -4.74
N GLU A 118 -10.50 -15.59 -3.91
CA GLU A 118 -10.69 -14.58 -2.87
C GLU A 118 -11.01 -13.20 -3.45
N ILE A 119 -10.34 -12.79 -4.55
CA ILE A 119 -10.66 -11.54 -5.26
C ILE A 119 -12.11 -11.54 -5.75
N ASP A 120 -12.55 -12.62 -6.39
CA ASP A 120 -13.90 -12.73 -6.93
C ASP A 120 -14.94 -12.67 -5.81
N GLN A 121 -14.71 -13.41 -4.71
CA GLN A 121 -15.55 -13.35 -3.52
C GLN A 121 -15.61 -11.92 -2.92
N MET A 122 -14.47 -11.22 -2.83
CA MET A 122 -14.44 -9.86 -2.30
C MET A 122 -15.20 -8.88 -3.19
N LYS A 123 -15.10 -9.01 -4.52
CA LYS A 123 -15.85 -8.20 -5.49
C LYS A 123 -17.36 -8.44 -5.37
N ASP A 124 -17.79 -9.69 -5.21
CA ASP A 124 -19.19 -10.03 -4.99
C ASP A 124 -19.73 -9.42 -3.68
N ILE A 125 -18.94 -9.47 -2.60
CA ILE A 125 -19.31 -8.84 -1.33
C ILE A 125 -19.42 -7.32 -1.48
N LEU A 126 -18.47 -6.68 -2.18
CA LEU A 126 -18.52 -5.24 -2.45
C LEU A 126 -19.77 -4.86 -3.24
N GLN A 127 -20.10 -5.62 -4.29
CA GLN A 127 -21.32 -5.39 -5.07
C GLN A 127 -22.58 -5.51 -4.20
N ARG A 128 -22.62 -6.50 -3.30
CA ARG A 128 -23.73 -6.66 -2.34
C ARG A 128 -23.83 -5.52 -1.34
N LEU A 129 -22.71 -4.92 -0.90
CA LEU A 129 -22.69 -3.80 0.04
C LEU A 129 -23.03 -2.45 -0.62
N GLY A 130 -22.79 -2.33 -1.93
CA GLY A 130 -23.11 -1.14 -2.71
C GLY A 130 -24.56 -1.05 -3.20
N ASN A 131 -25.36 -2.10 -2.99
CA ASN A 131 -26.80 -2.17 -3.29
C ASN A 131 -27.65 -1.93 -2.04
#